data_AF-A0A0N4TGI6-F1
#
_entry.id   AF-A0A0N4TGI6-F1
#
_cell.length_a   1.000
_cell.length_b   1.000
_cell.length_c   1.000
_cell.angle_alpha   90.00
_cell.angle_beta   90.00
_cell.angle_gamma   90.00
#
_symmetry.space_group_name_H-M   'P 1'
#
loop_
_entity.id
_entity.type
_entity.pdbx_description
1 polymer ?
#
loop_
_entity_poly.entity_id
_entity_poly.type
_entity_poly.pdbx_seq_one_letter_code
_entity_poly.pdbx_strand_id
1 'polypeptide(L)'
;MNCYKLMAAIMHMGNMKFKQRPREEQAEPDGTDDAEKASAMYGIGHEEFLKALTKPKVKVGNEWVNKGQNIDQVTWAVGAMAKGLYSRVFNWLVKKCNKTLDQKGISRDFFIGVLDIAGFEIFDVSAFFFFLIFY
;
A
#
# COMPACT_ATOMS: atom_id res chain seq x y z
N MET A 1 -15.15 -6.23 2.71
CA MET A 1 -13.86 -5.57 2.99
C MET A 1 -13.93 -4.99 4.38
N ASN A 2 -13.09 -5.46 5.31
CA ASN A 2 -13.02 -4.93 6.67
C ASN A 2 -11.93 -3.86 6.70
N CYS A 3 -12.31 -2.58 6.66
CA CYS A 3 -11.37 -1.46 6.56
C CYS A 3 -10.42 -1.39 7.76
N TYR A 4 -10.92 -1.59 8.98
CA TYR A 4 -10.08 -1.56 10.19
C TYR A 4 -9.03 -2.67 10.18
N LYS A 5 -9.41 -3.89 9.79
CA LYS A 5 -8.48 -5.01 9.65
C LYS A 5 -7.37 -4.71 8.63
N LEU A 6 -7.72 -4.07 7.51
CA LEU A 6 -6.74 -3.70 6.49
C LEU A 6 -5.81 -2.56 6.95
N MET A 7 -6.33 -1.56 7.67
CA MET A 7 -5.49 -0.48 8.20
C MET A 7 -4.52 -1.00 9.27
N ALA A 8 -4.99 -1.85 10.19
CA ALA A 8 -4.13 -2.49 11.17
C ALA A 8 -3.05 -3.37 10.52
N ALA A 9 -3.39 -4.09 9.44
CA ALA A 9 -2.43 -4.88 8.69
C ALA A 9 -1.31 -4.03 8.06
N ILE A 10 -1.64 -2.83 7.56
CA ILE A 10 -0.63 -1.89 7.03
C ILE A 10 0.31 -1.43 8.15
N MET A 11 -0.20 -1.19 9.36
CA MET A 11 0.64 -0.79 10.50
C MET A 11 1.62 -1.91 10.89
N HIS A 12 1.15 -3.16 11.00
CA HIS A 12 2.03 -4.31 11.25
C HIS A 12 3.05 -4.49 10.12
N MET A 13 2.62 -4.35 8.86
CA MET A 13 3.51 -4.41 7.71
C MET A 13 4.62 -3.34 7.79
N GLY A 14 4.32 -2.15 8.31
CA GLY A 14 5.31 -1.09 8.52
C GLY A 14 6.37 -1.40 9.60
N ASN A 15 6.08 -2.34 10.51
CA ASN A 15 7.01 -2.76 11.56
C ASN A 15 7.90 -3.96 11.18
N MET A 16 7.67 -4.58 10.02
CA MET A 16 8.48 -5.70 9.55
C MET A 16 9.95 -5.28 9.40
N LYS A 17 10.85 -6.13 9.89
CA LYS A 17 12.29 -5.89 9.85
C LYS A 17 12.96 -6.84 8.86
N PHE A 18 13.97 -6.33 8.18
CA PHE A 18 14.78 -7.06 7.21
C PHE A 18 16.25 -6.78 7.47
N LYS A 19 17.09 -7.78 7.23
CA LYS A 19 18.54 -7.69 7.34
C LYS A 19 19.21 -8.19 6.08
N GLN A 20 20.45 -7.76 5.87
CA GLN A 20 21.27 -8.22 4.75
C GLN A 20 21.93 -9.54 5.15
N ARG A 21 21.99 -10.47 4.21
CA ARG A 21 22.73 -11.71 4.42
C ARG A 21 24.23 -11.43 4.54
N PRO A 22 24.97 -12.09 5.46
CA PRO A 22 26.39 -11.80 5.69
C PRO A 22 27.33 -12.00 4.48
N ARG A 23 26.90 -12.76 3.47
CA ARG A 23 27.71 -13.14 2.30
C ARG A 23 27.03 -12.84 0.96
N GLU A 24 25.84 -12.24 0.98
CA GLU A 24 25.03 -11.98 -0.21
C GLU A 24 24.38 -10.59 -0.07
N GLU A 25 24.19 -9.85 -1.17
CA GLU A 25 23.47 -8.58 -1.12
C GLU A 25 21.96 -8.72 -0.85
N GLN A 26 21.47 -9.96 -0.79
CA GLN A 26 20.06 -10.28 -0.60
C GLN A 26 19.58 -9.98 0.82
N ALA A 27 18.40 -9.37 0.90
CA ALA A 27 17.64 -9.21 2.13
C ALA A 27 16.97 -10.52 2.57
N GLU A 28 16.90 -10.70 3.89
CA GLU A 28 16.12 -11.74 4.54
C GLU A 28 15.30 -11.17 5.71
N PRO A 29 14.19 -11.80 6.09
CA PRO A 29 13.38 -11.36 7.23
C PRO A 29 14.20 -11.40 8.52
N ASP A 30 14.05 -10.37 9.36
CA ASP A 30 14.63 -10.31 10.70
C ASP A 30 13.51 -10.45 11.76
N GLY A 31 12.99 -11.67 11.85
CA GLY A 31 11.77 -12.00 12.60
C GLY A 31 10.53 -12.07 11.70
N THR A 32 9.49 -12.76 12.19
CA THR A 32 8.26 -13.02 11.41
C THR A 32 7.00 -12.52 12.10
N ASP A 33 7.04 -12.14 13.38
CA ASP A 33 5.87 -11.78 14.19
C ASP A 33 4.94 -10.74 13.53
N ASP A 34 5.51 -9.64 13.00
CA ASP A 34 4.72 -8.60 12.34
C ASP A 34 4.20 -9.04 10.97
N ALA A 35 4.98 -9.87 10.25
CA ALA A 35 4.54 -10.45 8.98
C ALA A 35 3.38 -11.44 9.18
N GLU A 36 3.41 -12.24 10.24
CA GLU A 36 2.33 -13.16 10.62
C GLU A 36 1.05 -12.42 10.99
N LYS A 37 1.15 -11.34 11.79
CA LYS A 37 0.01 -10.49 12.13
C LYS A 37 -0.58 -9.84 10.88
N ALA A 38 0.27 -9.25 10.02
CA ALA A 38 -0.18 -8.62 8.78
C ALA A 38 -0.81 -9.63 7.83
N SER A 39 -0.18 -10.79 7.62
CA SER A 39 -0.66 -11.81 6.68
C SER A 39 -1.96 -12.46 7.16
N ALA A 40 -2.11 -12.72 8.46
CA ALA A 40 -3.37 -13.20 9.04
C ALA A 40 -4.51 -12.19 8.85
N MET A 41 -4.18 -10.89 8.89
CA MET A 41 -5.15 -9.85 8.61
C MET A 41 -5.54 -9.78 7.13
N TYR A 42 -4.58 -9.92 6.22
CA TYR A 42 -4.82 -10.01 4.78
C TYR A 42 -5.47 -11.32 4.32
N GLY A 43 -5.36 -12.39 5.12
CA GLY A 43 -5.83 -13.72 4.75
C GLY A 43 -4.88 -14.46 3.80
N ILE A 44 -3.57 -14.22 3.93
CA ILE A 44 -2.51 -14.87 3.13
C ILE A 44 -1.49 -15.56 4.04
N GLY A 45 -0.72 -16.50 3.50
CA GLY A 45 0.36 -17.17 4.23
C GLY A 45 1.55 -16.23 4.47
N HIS A 46 2.09 -16.19 5.69
CA HIS A 46 3.21 -15.32 6.04
C HIS A 46 4.50 -15.68 5.28
N GLU A 47 4.76 -16.98 5.06
CA GLU A 47 5.92 -17.45 4.30
C GLU A 47 5.87 -16.97 2.84
N GLU A 48 4.70 -17.10 2.19
CA GLU A 48 4.51 -16.63 0.82
C GLU A 48 4.60 -15.11 0.75
N PHE A 49 4.07 -14.42 1.76
CA PHE A 49 4.14 -12.96 1.85
C PHE A 49 5.58 -12.46 1.95
N LEU A 50 6.38 -13.02 2.87
CA LEU A 50 7.80 -12.68 3.03
C LEU A 50 8.63 -13.07 1.79
N LYS A 51 8.32 -14.21 1.18
CA LYS A 51 8.97 -14.65 -0.06
C LYS A 51 8.64 -13.70 -1.22
N ALA A 52 7.40 -13.24 -1.34
CA ALA A 52 7.00 -12.29 -2.38
C ALA A 52 7.73 -10.94 -2.25
N LEU A 53 8.06 -10.52 -1.03
CA LEU A 53 8.82 -9.30 -0.76
C LEU A 53 10.32 -9.47 -1.05
N THR A 54 10.92 -10.57 -0.59
CA THR A 54 12.39 -10.79 -0.67
C THR A 54 12.86 -11.44 -1.97
N LYS A 55 11.98 -12.22 -2.61
CA LYS A 55 12.22 -13.00 -3.83
C LYS A 55 10.99 -12.96 -4.77
N PRO A 56 10.55 -11.77 -5.22
CA PRO A 56 9.43 -11.66 -6.15
C PRO A 56 9.67 -12.47 -7.43
N LYS A 57 8.58 -13.08 -7.92
CA LYS A 57 8.54 -13.72 -9.24
C LYS A 57 8.36 -12.66 -10.31
N VAL A 58 9.31 -12.56 -11.23
CA VAL A 58 9.27 -11.64 -12.36
C VAL A 58 9.15 -12.46 -13.64
N LYS A 59 8.26 -12.04 -14.53
CA LYS A 59 8.12 -12.66 -15.85
C LYS A 59 9.16 -12.08 -16.80
N VAL A 60 10.01 -12.92 -17.37
CA VAL A 60 11.03 -12.55 -18.35
C VAL A 60 10.77 -13.36 -19.62
N GLY A 61 10.27 -12.70 -20.66
CA GLY A 61 9.76 -13.39 -21.84
C GLY A 61 8.58 -14.31 -21.49
N ASN A 62 8.76 -15.62 -21.69
CA ASN A 62 7.77 -16.64 -21.36
C ASN A 62 8.01 -17.37 -20.03
N GLU A 63 9.10 -17.06 -19.32
CA GLU A 63 9.49 -17.76 -18.09
C GLU A 63 9.30 -16.89 -16.84
N TRP A 64 9.12 -17.54 -15.68
CA TRP A 64 9.05 -16.90 -14.38
C TRP A 64 10.33 -17.14 -13.60
N VAL A 65 11.00 -16.05 -13.21
CA VAL A 65 12.26 -16.11 -12.48
C VAL A 65 12.09 -15.46 -11.11
N ASN A 66 12.61 -16.09 -10.06
CA ASN A 66 12.67 -15.48 -8.74
C ASN A 66 13.87 -14.53 -8.68
N LYS A 67 13.62 -13.24 -8.45
CA LYS A 67 14.67 -12.23 -8.33
C LYS A 67 14.87 -11.84 -6.88
N GLY A 68 16.04 -12.11 -6.32
CA GLY A 68 16.39 -11.63 -4.98
C GLY A 68 16.45 -10.09 -4.92
N GLN A 69 15.96 -9.53 -3.82
CA GLN A 69 16.00 -8.09 -3.54
C GLN A 69 17.00 -7.77 -2.43
N ASN A 70 17.61 -6.60 -2.46
CA ASN A 70 18.37 -6.04 -1.33
C ASN A 70 17.45 -5.33 -0.32
N ILE A 71 17.99 -4.84 0.80
CA ILE A 71 17.18 -4.22 1.88
C ILE A 71 16.37 -3.03 1.37
N ASP A 72 17.01 -2.14 0.61
CA ASP A 72 16.38 -0.91 0.12
C ASP A 72 15.20 -1.23 -0.80
N GLN A 73 15.38 -2.19 -1.70
CA GLN A 73 14.33 -2.66 -2.61
C GLN A 73 13.14 -3.25 -1.84
N VAL A 74 13.38 -4.07 -0.82
CA VAL A 74 12.30 -4.61 0.03
C VAL A 74 11.59 -3.48 0.77
N THR A 75 12.34 -2.52 1.31
CA THR A 75 11.78 -1.37 2.04
C THR A 75 10.90 -0.51 1.14
N TRP A 76 11.35 -0.22 -0.09
CA TRP A 76 10.55 0.48 -1.08
C TRP A 76 9.30 -0.30 -1.48
N ALA A 77 9.42 -1.63 -1.65
CA ALA A 77 8.28 -2.49 -1.98
C ALA A 77 7.21 -2.47 -0.87
N VAL A 78 7.62 -2.56 0.40
CA VAL A 78 6.72 -2.44 1.56
C VAL A 78 6.04 -1.07 1.58
N GLY A 79 6.79 0.01 1.41
CA GLY A 79 6.24 1.37 1.36
C GLY A 79 5.27 1.58 0.18
N ALA A 80 5.60 1.06 -1.00
CA ALA A 80 4.74 1.12 -2.18
C ALA A 80 3.45 0.32 -1.98
N MET A 81 3.55 -0.89 -1.40
CA MET A 81 2.39 -1.71 -1.06
C MET A 81 1.48 -1.01 -0.05
N ALA A 82 2.04 -0.38 0.99
CA ALA A 82 1.28 0.37 1.99
C ALA A 82 0.49 1.51 1.35
N LYS A 83 1.15 2.36 0.55
CA LYS A 83 0.50 3.46 -0.19
C LYS A 83 -0.60 2.93 -1.12
N GLY A 84 -0.32 1.85 -1.83
CA GLY A 84 -1.26 1.22 -2.76
C GLY A 84 -2.49 0.62 -2.06
N LEU A 85 -2.33 0.00 -0.90
CA LEU A 85 -3.44 -0.55 -0.12
C LEU A 85 -4.29 0.56 0.49
N TYR A 86 -3.66 1.56 1.09
CA TYR A 86 -4.36 2.72 1.65
C TYR A 86 -5.21 3.43 0.59
N SER A 87 -4.64 3.72 -0.58
CA SER A 87 -5.35 4.33 -1.70
C SER A 87 -6.58 3.51 -2.14
N ARG A 88 -6.46 2.17 -2.20
CA ARG A 88 -7.58 1.29 -2.55
C ARG A 88 -8.68 1.28 -1.50
N VAL A 89 -8.32 1.31 -0.21
CA VAL A 89 -9.29 1.40 0.88
C VAL A 89 -10.01 2.75 0.89
N PHE A 90 -9.27 3.85 0.68
CA PHE A 90 -9.86 5.19 0.57
C PHE A 90 -10.84 5.28 -0.61
N ASN A 91 -10.44 4.82 -1.80
CA ASN A 91 -11.32 4.78 -2.98
C ASN A 91 -12.57 3.92 -2.73
N TRP A 92 -12.44 2.81 -2.01
CA TRP A 92 -13.59 1.99 -1.62
C TRP A 92 -14.52 2.72 -0.66
N LEU A 93 -13.97 3.48 0.29
CA LEU A 93 -14.76 4.28 1.23
C LEU A 93 -15.58 5.34 0.48
N VAL A 94 -14.94 6.09 -0.44
CA VAL A 94 -15.64 7.08 -1.29
C VAL A 94 -16.77 6.43 -2.08
N LYS A 95 -16.51 5.27 -2.71
CA LYS A 95 -17.56 4.52 -3.43
C LYS A 95 -18.70 4.08 -2.52
N LYS A 96 -18.42 3.72 -1.26
CA LYS A 96 -19.45 3.36 -0.27
C LYS A 96 -20.30 4.56 0.12
N CYS A 97 -19.69 5.71 0.40
CA CYS A 97 -20.41 6.95 0.66
C CYS A 97 -21.31 7.33 -0.52
N ASN A 98 -20.77 7.33 -1.74
CA ASN A 98 -21.53 7.65 -2.96
C ASN A 98 -22.72 6.70 -3.14
N LYS A 99 -22.54 5.40 -2.91
CA LYS A 99 -23.64 4.42 -3.01
C LYS A 99 -24.76 4.67 -1.99
N THR A 100 -24.43 5.16 -0.80
CA THR A 100 -25.43 5.47 0.24
C THR A 100 -26.17 6.78 -0.06
N LEU A 101 -25.47 7.77 -0.62
CA LEU A 101 -26.05 9.07 -0.99
C LEU A 101 -26.85 9.03 -2.29
N ASP A 102 -26.63 8.02 -3.14
CA ASP A 102 -27.30 7.86 -4.42
C ASP A 102 -28.78 7.44 -4.24
N GLN A 103 -29.69 8.40 -4.40
CA GLN A 103 -31.12 8.13 -4.51
C GLN A 103 -31.47 7.55 -5.89
N LYS A 104 -31.69 6.24 -5.95
CA LYS A 104 -32.04 5.53 -7.19
C LYS A 104 -33.43 5.93 -7.70
N GLY A 105 -33.55 6.06 -9.02
CA GLY A 105 -34.84 6.25 -9.70
C GLY A 105 -35.31 7.69 -9.85
N ILE A 106 -34.48 8.67 -9.48
CA ILE A 106 -34.75 10.10 -9.67
C ILE A 106 -33.85 10.62 -10.80
N SER A 107 -34.46 11.25 -11.83
CA SER A 107 -33.72 11.98 -12.86
C SER A 107 -32.98 13.16 -12.23
N ARG A 108 -31.72 13.37 -12.61
CA ARG A 108 -30.91 14.51 -12.17
C ARG A 108 -30.63 15.40 -13.36
N ASP A 109 -31.41 16.47 -13.48
CA ASP A 109 -31.27 17.41 -14.61
C ASP A 109 -30.20 18.48 -14.32
N PHE A 110 -29.91 18.76 -13.04
CA PHE A 110 -28.95 19.78 -12.59
C PHE A 110 -28.17 19.31 -11.35
N PHE A 111 -26.96 19.86 -11.14
CA PHE A 111 -26.18 19.67 -9.91
C PHE A 111 -25.42 20.94 -9.51
N ILE A 112 -25.15 21.10 -8.21
CA ILE A 112 -24.27 22.13 -7.66
C ILE A 112 -23.05 21.42 -7.08
N GLY A 113 -21.86 21.75 -7.60
CA GLY A 113 -20.59 21.23 -7.10
C GLY A 113 -20.01 22.14 -6.02
N VAL A 114 -19.56 21.54 -4.91
CA VAL A 114 -18.78 22.24 -3.87
C VAL A 114 -17.37 21.67 -3.90
N LEU A 115 -16.37 22.53 -4.03
CA LEU A 115 -14.96 22.15 -4.11
C LEU A 115 -14.26 22.50 -2.79
N ASP A 116 -13.63 21.50 -2.19
CA ASP A 116 -12.76 21.63 -1.03
C ASP A 116 -11.43 20.91 -1.32
N ILE A 117 -10.34 21.66 -1.36
CA ILE A 117 -9.00 21.19 -1.69
C ILE A 117 -8.00 21.70 -0.67
N ALA A 118 -6.87 20.99 -0.52
CA ALA A 118 -5.82 21.41 0.40
C ALA A 118 -5.30 22.82 0.05
N GLY A 119 -5.09 23.63 1.10
CA GLY A 119 -4.56 24.99 0.97
C GLY A 119 -3.05 25.02 0.72
N PHE A 120 -2.53 26.21 0.50
CA PHE A 120 -1.10 26.45 0.31
C PHE A 120 -0.36 26.35 1.65
N GLU A 121 0.65 25.46 1.72
CA GLU A 121 1.51 25.28 2.89
C GLU A 121 2.99 25.28 2.46
N ILE A 122 3.84 26.02 3.19
CA ILE A 122 5.29 26.05 2.99
C ILE A 122 5.96 25.30 4.12
N PHE A 123 6.75 24.29 3.78
CA PHE A 123 7.56 23.51 4.71
C PHE A 123 9.05 23.63 4.38
N ASP A 124 9.90 23.58 5.41
CA ASP A 124 11.37 23.60 5.28
C ASP A 124 11.89 22.48 4.37
N VAL A 125 11.19 21.34 4.34
CA VAL A 125 11.42 20.26 3.37
C VAL A 125 10.13 20.02 2.61
N SER A 126 10.06 20.55 1.39
CA SER A 126 8.91 20.35 0.50
C SER A 126 9.12 19.12 -0.39
N ALA A 127 8.34 18.06 -0.13
CA ALA A 127 8.30 16.85 -0.96
C ALA A 127 7.52 17.06 -2.27
N PHE A 128 7.68 16.16 -3.25
CA PHE A 128 6.97 16.19 -4.55
C PHE A 128 5.44 16.33 -4.43
N PHE A 129 4.84 15.77 -3.36
CA PHE A 129 3.41 15.91 -3.11
C PHE A 129 2.96 17.36 -2.92
N PHE A 130 3.75 18.20 -2.25
CA PHE A 130 3.41 19.61 -2.08
C PHE A 130 3.50 20.38 -3.39
N PHE A 131 4.44 20.02 -4.27
CA PHE A 131 4.47 20.57 -5.62
C PHE A 131 3.18 20.25 -6.39
N LEU A 132 2.66 19.02 -6.31
CA LEU A 132 1.40 18.64 -6.95
C LEU A 132 0.16 19.37 -6.40
N ILE A 133 0.21 19.90 -5.16
CA ILE A 133 -0.88 20.74 -4.62
C ILE A 133 -0.88 22.12 -5.29
N PHE A 134 0.26 22.59 -5.82
CA PHE A 134 0.39 23.89 -6.45
C PHE A 134 0.02 23.93 -7.94
N TYR A 135 -0.30 22.79 -8.57
CA TYR A 135 -0.65 22.66 -9.99
C TYR A 135 -2.02 22.00 -10.16
#